data_AF-A0A3N5K776-F1
#
_entry.id   AF-A0A3N5K776-F1
#
_cell.length_a   1.000
_cell.length_b   1.000
_cell.length_c   1.000
_cell.angle_alpha   90.00
_cell.angle_beta   90.00
_cell.angle_gamma   90.00
#
_symmetry.space_group_name_H-M   'P 1'
#
loop_
_entity.id
_entity.type
_entity.pdbx_description
1 polymer ?
#
loop_
_entity_poly.entity_id
_entity_poly.type
_entity_poly.pdbx_seq_one_letter_code
_entity_poly.pdbx_strand_id
1 'polypeptide(L)'
;MEKTEVLAARDILVERLKGLSRAEEKVREGTYGLCDTCGKAIPEGRLRALPEAVHCVRCAERLEQERFNRSSQSLRAQEDALAAA
;
A
#
# COMPACT_ATOMS: atom_id res chain seq x y z
N MET A 1 -15.16 -22.99 -3.17
CA MET A 1 -14.36 -21.87 -3.71
C MET A 1 -14.81 -20.49 -3.21
N GLU A 2 -15.75 -20.35 -2.26
CA GLU A 2 -16.38 -19.05 -1.96
C GLU A 2 -15.66 -18.13 -0.95
N LYS A 3 -15.02 -18.66 0.11
CA LYS A 3 -14.63 -17.83 1.27
C LYS A 3 -13.32 -17.07 1.09
N THR A 4 -12.40 -17.60 0.30
CA THR A 4 -11.05 -17.05 0.12
C THR A 4 -11.04 -15.82 -0.78
N GLU A 5 -11.85 -15.81 -1.84
CA GLU A 5 -11.98 -14.67 -2.76
C GLU A 5 -12.59 -13.44 -2.07
N VAL A 6 -13.60 -13.65 -1.22
CA VAL A 6 -14.26 -12.56 -0.48
C VAL A 6 -13.30 -11.86 0.49
N LEU A 7 -12.41 -12.62 1.14
CA LEU A 7 -11.41 -12.04 2.05
C LEU A 7 -10.38 -11.19 1.29
N ALA A 8 -9.92 -11.65 0.13
CA ALA A 8 -8.99 -10.89 -0.70
C ALA A 8 -9.61 -9.57 -1.20
N ALA A 9 -10.87 -9.61 -1.66
CA ALA A 9 -11.60 -8.42 -2.08
C ALA A 9 -11.77 -7.40 -0.93
N ARG A 10 -12.08 -7.89 0.28
CA ARG A 10 -12.17 -7.05 1.48
C ARG A 10 -10.85 -6.33 1.75
N ASP A 11 -9.74 -7.05 1.71
CA ASP A 11 -8.43 -6.50 2.08
C ASP A 11 -8.00 -5.38 1.11
N ILE A 12 -8.29 -5.53 -0.18
CA ILE A 12 -8.09 -4.47 -1.20
C ILE A 12 -8.91 -3.22 -0.86
N LEU A 13 -10.20 -3.39 -0.54
CA LEU A 13 -11.08 -2.27 -0.19
C LEU A 13 -10.63 -1.56 1.09
N VAL A 14 -10.13 -2.31 2.08
CA VAL A 14 -9.60 -1.74 3.32
C VAL A 14 -8.35 -0.89 3.05
N GLU A 15 -7.41 -1.36 2.25
CA GLU A 15 -6.22 -0.56 1.90
C GLU A 15 -6.61 0.70 1.10
N ARG A 16 -7.59 0.58 0.20
CA ARG A 16 -8.12 1.73 -0.55
C ARG A 16 -8.77 2.76 0.37
N LEU A 17 -9.57 2.32 1.34
CA LEU A 17 -10.22 3.20 2.31
C LEU A 17 -9.18 3.96 3.15
N LYS A 18 -8.12 3.29 3.61
CA LYS A 18 -7.02 3.94 4.32
C LYS A 18 -6.35 5.02 3.46
N GLY A 19 -6.11 4.73 2.18
CA GLY A 19 -5.58 5.70 1.22
C GLY A 19 -6.47 6.92 1.07
N LEU A 20 -7.79 6.73 0.94
CA LEU A 20 -8.76 7.82 0.86
C LEU A 20 -8.80 8.66 2.14
N SER A 21 -8.82 8.04 3.32
CA SER A 21 -8.78 8.75 4.59
C SER A 21 -7.54 9.63 4.72
N ARG A 22 -6.37 9.11 4.31
CA ARG A 22 -5.13 9.89 4.31
C ARG A 22 -5.13 10.99 3.26
N ALA A 23 -5.64 10.73 2.06
CA ALA A 23 -5.79 11.75 1.02
C ALA A 23 -6.68 12.91 1.49
N GLU A 24 -7.80 12.62 2.17
CA GLU A 24 -8.69 13.62 2.75
C GLU A 24 -7.99 14.48 3.80
N GLU A 25 -7.20 13.86 4.68
CA GLU A 25 -6.37 14.58 5.66
C GLU A 25 -5.40 15.55 4.96
N LYS A 26 -4.69 15.07 3.93
CA LYS A 26 -3.76 15.90 3.15
C LYS A 26 -4.45 17.08 2.45
N VAL A 27 -5.70 16.91 2.02
CA VAL A 27 -6.49 18.03 1.47
C VAL A 27 -6.73 19.08 2.55
N ARG A 28 -7.12 18.68 3.77
CA ARG A 28 -7.32 19.60 4.91
C ARG A 28 -6.03 20.30 5.32
N GLU A 29 -4.90 19.60 5.25
CA GLU A 29 -3.57 20.15 5.53
C GLU A 29 -3.01 21.02 4.40
N GLY A 30 -3.63 21.00 3.21
CA GLY A 30 -3.09 21.67 2.01
C GLY A 30 -1.86 20.97 1.41
N THR A 31 -1.60 19.71 1.77
CA THR A 31 -0.46 18.91 1.29
C THR A 31 -0.85 17.84 0.25
N TYR A 32 -2.11 17.86 -0.22
CA TYR A 32 -2.58 16.94 -1.24
C TYR A 32 -1.73 17.08 -2.52
N GLY A 33 -1.32 15.94 -3.08
CA GLY A 33 -0.40 15.89 -4.21
C GLY A 33 1.09 15.87 -3.81
N LEU A 34 1.45 15.92 -2.53
CA LEU A 34 2.82 15.67 -2.06
C LEU A 34 2.98 14.25 -1.52
N CYS A 35 4.08 13.58 -1.88
CA CYS A 35 4.38 12.22 -1.43
C CYS A 35 4.71 12.17 0.07
N ASP A 36 4.03 11.31 0.82
CA ASP A 36 4.26 11.15 2.27
C ASP A 36 5.66 10.64 2.63
N THR A 37 6.32 9.87 1.75
CA THR A 37 7.68 9.37 2.01
C THR A 37 8.79 10.38 1.70
N CYS A 38 8.66 11.13 0.62
CA CYS A 38 9.79 11.93 0.10
C CYS A 38 9.49 13.40 -0.13
N GLY A 39 8.26 13.86 0.16
CA GLY A 39 7.83 15.25 0.00
C GLY A 39 7.66 15.73 -1.44
N LYS A 40 8.11 14.97 -2.44
CA LYS A 40 8.02 15.37 -3.86
C LYS A 40 6.59 15.32 -4.38
N ALA A 41 6.30 16.12 -5.39
CA ALA A 41 5.02 16.11 -6.09
C ALA A 41 4.68 14.73 -6.68
N ILE A 42 3.42 14.34 -6.53
CA ILE A 42 2.82 13.17 -7.15
C ILE A 42 2.33 13.59 -8.55
N PRO A 43 2.66 12.84 -9.61
CA PRO A 43 2.21 13.20 -10.95
C PRO A 43 0.69 13.33 -11.03
N GLU A 44 0.18 14.40 -11.65
CA GLU A 44 -1.26 14.63 -11.73
C GLU A 44 -2.02 13.48 -12.41
N GLY A 45 -1.43 12.86 -13.44
CA GLY A 45 -2.03 11.70 -14.10
C GLY A 45 -2.28 10.54 -13.13
N ARG A 46 -1.41 10.37 -12.13
CA ARG A 46 -1.60 9.39 -11.06
C ARG A 46 -2.72 9.79 -10.12
N LEU A 47 -2.81 11.06 -9.73
CA LEU A 47 -3.90 11.56 -8.86
C LEU A 47 -5.27 11.49 -9.56
N ARG A 48 -5.32 11.75 -10.88
CA ARG A 48 -6.55 11.60 -11.67
C ARG A 48 -7.01 10.14 -11.78
N ALA A 49 -6.06 9.21 -11.93
CA ALA A 49 -6.38 7.79 -12.01
C ALA A 49 -6.66 7.16 -10.63
N LEU A 50 -5.94 7.62 -9.60
CA LEU A 50 -5.96 7.10 -8.22
C LEU A 50 -5.97 8.29 -7.25
N PRO A 51 -7.15 8.87 -6.97
CA PRO A 51 -7.28 10.01 -6.04
C PRO A 51 -6.76 9.72 -4.63
N GLU A 52 -6.77 8.46 -4.21
CA GLU A 52 -6.25 7.95 -2.93
C GLU A 52 -4.71 7.83 -2.87
N ALA A 53 -4.00 8.16 -3.95
CA ALA A 53 -2.55 8.01 -4.00
C ALA A 53 -1.83 9.03 -3.09
N VAL A 54 -1.18 8.55 -2.04
CA VAL A 54 -0.40 9.36 -1.08
C VAL A 54 1.13 9.25 -1.27
N HIS A 55 1.56 8.42 -2.22
CA HIS A 55 2.96 8.21 -2.57
C HIS A 55 3.20 8.44 -4.06
N CYS A 56 4.38 8.98 -4.40
CA CYS A 56 4.85 9.01 -5.79
C CYS A 56 5.15 7.58 -6.28
N VAL A 57 5.16 7.38 -7.61
CA VAL A 57 5.35 6.07 -8.24
C VAL A 57 6.56 5.32 -7.67
N ARG A 58 7.72 5.99 -7.64
CA ARG A 58 8.98 5.42 -7.13
C ARG A 58 8.93 4.99 -5.66
N CYS A 59 8.18 5.71 -4.81
CA CYS A 59 8.06 5.33 -3.40
C CYS A 59 7.01 4.23 -3.20
N ALA A 60 5.93 4.24 -3.99
CA ALA A 60 4.95 3.17 -3.98
C ALA A 60 5.57 1.83 -4.40
N GLU A 61 6.34 1.81 -5.50
CA GLU A 61 7.06 0.61 -5.98
C GLU A 61 8.02 0.06 -4.92
N ARG A 62 8.76 0.93 -4.21
CA ARG A 62 9.65 0.51 -3.13
C ARG A 62 8.88 -0.13 -1.97
N LEU A 63 7.78 0.48 -1.54
CA LEU A 63 6.95 -0.04 -0.46
C LEU A 63 6.31 -1.38 -0.83
N GLU A 64 5.92 -1.56 -2.08
CA GLU A 64 5.43 -2.85 -2.60
C GLU A 64 6.52 -3.92 -2.60
N GLN A 65 7.73 -3.58 -3.06
CA GLN A 65 8.89 -4.49 -3.00
C GLN A 65 9.23 -4.87 -1.56
N GLU A 66 9.21 -3.92 -0.63
CA GLU A 66 9.45 -4.17 0.79
C GLU A 66 8.36 -5.07 1.40
N ARG A 67 7.09 -4.86 1.06
CA ARG A 67 5.99 -5.75 1.49
C ARG A 67 6.18 -7.17 0.94
N PHE A 68 6.49 -7.29 -0.35
CA PHE A 68 6.73 -8.58 -0.98
C PHE A 68 7.90 -9.31 -0.31
N ASN A 69 9.05 -8.64 -0.17
CA ASN A 69 10.24 -9.19 0.48
C ASN A 69 9.93 -9.65 1.91
N ARG A 70 9.19 -8.85 2.69
CA ARG A 70 8.78 -9.20 4.05
C ARG A 70 7.86 -10.42 4.07
N SER A 71 6.89 -10.50 3.16
CA SER A 71 6.02 -11.69 3.02
C SER A 71 6.84 -12.93 2.65
N SER A 72 7.78 -12.83 1.72
CA SER A 72 8.68 -13.94 1.36
C SER A 72 9.60 -14.36 2.50
N GLN A 73 10.14 -13.41 3.26
CA GLN A 73 10.95 -13.69 4.45
C GLN A 73 10.11 -14.35 5.55
N SER A 74 8.87 -13.92 5.74
CA SER A 74 7.96 -14.52 6.72
C SER A 74 7.64 -15.98 6.39
N LEU A 75 7.45 -16.30 5.10
CA LEU A 75 7.21 -17.69 4.66
C LEU A 75 8.44 -18.56 4.93
N ARG A 76 9.63 -18.08 4.55
CA ARG A 76 10.89 -18.79 4.83
C ARG A 76 11.11 -19.01 6.32
N ALA A 77 10.87 -18.00 7.15
CA ALA A 77 10.99 -18.12 8.60
C ALA A 77 9.99 -19.13 9.19
N GLN A 78 8.78 -19.23 8.62
CA GLN A 78 7.79 -20.25 9.02
C GLN A 78 8.24 -21.65 8.62
N GLU A 79 8.80 -21.82 7.43
CA GLU A 79 9.36 -23.09 6.94
C GLU A 79 10.54 -23.54 7.81
N ASP A 80 11.48 -22.65 8.10
CA ASP A 80 12.64 -22.91 8.96
C ASP A 80 12.21 -23.32 10.38
N ALA A 81 11.21 -22.62 10.95
CA ALA A 81 10.66 -22.93 12.26
C ALA A 81 9.94 -24.29 12.31
N LEU A 82 9.27 -24.68 11.23
CA LEU A 82 8.60 -25.98 11.11
C LEU A 82 9.63 -27.12 10.95
N ALA A 83 10.73 -26.89 10.23
CA ALA A 83 11.78 -27.87 10.02
C ALA A 83 12.66 -28.11 11.26
N ALA A 84 12.68 -27.17 12.21
CA ALA A 84 13.41 -27.27 13.48
C ALA A 84 12.61 -27.94 14.62
N ALA A 85 11.35 -28.31 14.38
CA ALA A 85 10.45 -28.98 15.32
C ALA A 85 10.34 -30.49 15.05
#